data_AF-A0A9D5FP95-F1
#
_entry.id   AF-A0A9D5FP95-F1
#
_cell.length_a   1.000
_cell.length_b   1.000
_cell.length_c   1.000
_cell.angle_alpha   90.00
_cell.angle_beta   90.00
_cell.angle_gamma   90.00
#
_symmetry.space_group_name_H-M   'P 1'
#
loop_
_entity.id
_entity.type
_entity.pdbx_description
1 polymer ?
#
loop_
_entity_poly.entity_id
_entity_poly.type
_entity_poly.pdbx_seq_one_letter_code
_entity_poly.pdbx_strand_id
1 'polypeptide(L)'
;MSILTLVNSLKSRKHGAGVLILCTSLAVPFLPGALAAPADVAAPKPPEPAALYDTGTPSADQLGGDIIAQKAGWTKIEKAGPIKGDAVLTTAGLSVVARSKGAGIEIHGGDGKAWKLRSTLVPSGEGDWKIDGVKALQGDATSAGMEVTLAGKAGKVVLGLSVEAGKPIVKTKPVSGAEGLKMVGDSRFGILPDFFADDMVLDARTIPVDKTEVPGENFFMELLDEGSSIVTAVWDKSKRDPVLTLGGEKPARMIKNVELFYGEGGLIWIAVLEQKGIWATEEITADNVKKRTTLNWDVPFKAKWKGNFMRVDHTVDSWEFMHNPGSRGGWSGVVGSYEHPCWVVDNNGAKGMIEPPTKFPNGNFAGPFLVYPIDRVKETPLDKMTITDVMRNSLGIGPCEYIMDAAGQGVANRGIYTCSVEHTVPILFEYGWQKDERVYLNTMLREVQVFVKAIQDRINSYVDFREQTLKYLAEQKTAHADQAEFIGKLEEQTKRIQTNKANGIDPVSKMVAQIKPEIMGDVRRIDVGGTAAGIAGVGLGQDNAVAQCRQKVKILRQMATIEMALNPKSADVAKEMRKRTQQILRSPFGHEMR
;
A
#
# COMPACT_ATOMS: atom_id res chain seq x y z
N MET A 1 4.15 21.92 20.52
CA MET A 1 3.99 21.82 21.99
C MET A 1 2.69 21.07 22.24
N SER A 2 2.70 19.90 22.89
CA SER A 2 1.45 19.13 23.06
C SER A 2 0.49 19.86 24.02
N ILE A 3 -0.82 19.77 23.77
CA ILE A 3 -1.86 20.37 24.62
C ILE A 3 -1.71 19.91 26.08
N LEU A 4 -1.28 18.66 26.29
CA LEU A 4 -1.01 18.10 27.62
C LEU A 4 0.14 18.82 28.34
N THR A 5 1.20 19.19 27.62
CA THR A 5 2.36 19.90 28.16
C THR A 5 1.97 21.32 28.59
N LEU A 6 1.08 21.97 27.85
CA LEU A 6 0.57 23.30 28.18
C LEU A 6 -0.38 23.25 29.38
N VAL A 7 -1.32 22.30 29.42
CA VAL A 7 -2.26 22.13 30.56
C VAL A 7 -1.51 21.80 31.86
N ASN A 8 -0.45 20.99 31.81
CA ASN A 8 0.36 20.67 32.99
C ASN A 8 1.25 21.85 33.44
N SER A 9 1.84 22.60 32.49
CA SER A 9 2.58 23.83 32.79
C SER A 9 1.68 24.90 33.44
N LEU A 10 0.45 25.04 32.93
CA LEU A 10 -0.52 26.02 33.40
C LEU A 10 -1.12 25.68 34.78
N LYS A 11 -1.26 24.39 35.13
CA LYS A 11 -1.63 23.96 36.50
C LYS A 11 -0.57 24.33 37.54
N SER A 12 0.71 24.35 37.17
CA SER A 12 1.81 24.67 38.09
C SER A 12 1.87 26.14 38.51
N ARG A 13 1.34 27.07 37.68
CA ARG A 13 1.35 28.52 37.96
C ARG A 13 0.33 28.98 39.01
N LYS A 14 -0.67 28.16 39.38
CA LYS A 14 -1.75 28.57 40.30
C LYS A 14 -1.42 28.48 41.80
N HIS A 15 -0.31 27.88 42.20
CA HIS A 15 0.05 27.76 43.62
C HIS A 15 1.37 28.48 43.89
N GLY A 16 1.26 29.79 44.16
CA GLY A 16 2.35 30.60 44.69
C GLY A 16 2.61 30.32 46.17
N ALA A 17 3.11 29.13 46.48
CA ALA A 17 3.92 28.85 47.66
C ALA A 17 4.91 27.75 47.24
N GLY A 18 6.19 28.07 47.33
CA GLY A 18 7.27 27.23 46.81
C GLY A 18 7.20 25.81 47.34
N VAL A 19 7.11 24.85 46.42
CA VAL A 19 7.78 23.57 46.60
C VAL A 19 8.90 23.57 45.58
N LEU A 20 10.09 23.87 46.08
CA LEU A 20 11.35 23.51 45.47
C LEU A 20 11.34 21.97 45.33
N ILE A 21 10.93 21.43 44.19
CA ILE A 21 11.29 20.05 43.85
C ILE A 21 12.71 20.13 43.31
N LEU A 22 13.64 19.90 44.24
CA LEU A 22 15.02 19.53 43.99
C LEU A 22 15.10 18.63 42.75
N CYS A 23 15.87 19.06 41.76
CA CYS A 23 16.61 18.12 40.91
C CYS A 23 17.64 17.40 41.79
N THR A 24 17.18 16.40 42.54
CA THR A 24 18.02 15.32 43.03
C THR A 24 17.69 14.09 42.21
N SER A 25 18.62 13.79 41.32
CA SER A 25 19.03 12.43 41.00
C SER A 25 19.10 11.58 42.28
N LEU A 26 18.01 10.90 42.60
CA LEU A 26 17.99 9.63 43.32
C LEU A 26 17.63 8.61 42.22
N ALA A 27 18.61 7.93 41.63
CA ALA A 27 19.10 6.68 42.18
C ALA A 27 17.94 5.89 42.78
N VAL A 28 17.15 5.26 41.90
CA VAL A 28 16.30 4.13 42.29
C VAL A 28 17.25 3.11 42.93
N PRO A 29 17.05 2.68 44.19
CA PRO A 29 17.72 1.49 44.66
C PRO A 29 17.27 0.35 43.75
N PHE A 30 18.20 -0.13 42.95
CA PHE A 30 18.21 -1.47 42.40
C PHE A 30 18.04 -2.43 43.60
N LEU A 31 16.80 -2.68 44.00
CA LEU A 31 16.48 -3.99 44.55
C LEU A 31 16.50 -4.93 43.34
N PRO A 32 17.28 -6.02 43.39
CA PRO A 32 17.33 -7.01 42.33
C PRO A 32 16.00 -7.79 42.37
N GLY A 33 14.93 -7.14 41.91
CA GLY A 33 13.80 -7.87 41.35
C GLY A 33 14.39 -8.60 40.17
N ALA A 34 14.42 -9.92 40.26
CA ALA A 34 14.94 -10.80 39.23
C ALA A 34 14.43 -10.30 37.87
N LEU A 35 15.33 -9.64 37.14
CA LEU A 35 15.21 -9.49 35.71
C LEU A 35 15.07 -10.93 35.24
N ALA A 36 13.83 -11.34 34.95
CA ALA A 36 13.65 -12.33 33.92
C ALA A 36 14.44 -11.72 32.75
N ALA A 37 15.58 -12.36 32.45
CA ALA A 37 16.38 -11.98 31.31
C ALA A 37 15.40 -11.77 30.14
N PRO A 38 15.59 -10.75 29.30
CA PRO A 38 14.85 -10.71 28.03
C PRO A 38 15.00 -12.13 27.47
N ALA A 39 13.87 -12.83 27.29
CA ALA A 39 13.88 -14.18 26.76
C ALA A 39 14.84 -14.13 25.56
N ASP A 40 15.94 -14.88 25.63
CA ASP A 40 17.05 -14.80 24.69
C ASP A 40 16.46 -14.68 23.29
N VAL A 41 16.44 -13.47 22.74
CA VAL A 41 16.09 -13.28 21.34
C VAL A 41 17.31 -13.81 20.67
N ALA A 42 17.27 -15.11 20.34
CA ALA A 42 18.35 -15.85 19.74
C ALA A 42 18.96 -14.95 18.66
N ALA A 43 20.28 -14.76 18.73
CA ALA A 43 21.00 -13.96 17.75
C ALA A 43 20.53 -14.41 16.35
N PRO A 44 20.20 -13.46 15.46
CA PRO A 44 19.62 -13.81 14.17
C PRO A 44 20.53 -14.81 13.48
N LYS A 45 19.97 -15.97 13.10
CA LYS A 45 20.69 -16.98 12.34
C LYS A 45 21.33 -16.27 11.14
N PRO A 46 22.63 -16.47 10.86
CA PRO A 46 23.26 -15.85 9.71
C PRO A 46 22.45 -16.19 8.45
N PRO A 47 22.22 -15.21 7.56
CA PRO A 47 21.41 -15.40 6.38
C PRO A 47 21.98 -16.55 5.55
N GLU A 48 21.11 -17.38 4.98
CA GLU A 48 21.57 -18.44 4.10
C GLU A 48 22.25 -17.81 2.87
N PRO A 49 23.46 -18.29 2.51
CA PRO A 49 24.23 -17.70 1.44
C PRO A 49 23.52 -17.93 0.11
N ALA A 50 23.60 -16.93 -0.77
CA ALA A 50 23.28 -17.12 -2.17
C ALA A 50 24.26 -18.14 -2.78
N ALA A 51 23.74 -19.10 -3.55
CA ALA A 51 24.57 -20.12 -4.18
C ALA A 51 24.00 -20.56 -5.52
N LEU A 52 24.90 -20.88 -6.47
CA LEU A 52 24.59 -21.52 -7.75
C LEU A 52 25.07 -22.97 -7.72
N TYR A 53 24.23 -23.88 -8.18
CA TYR A 53 24.56 -25.31 -8.32
C TYR A 53 24.37 -25.77 -9.77
N ASP A 54 25.20 -26.73 -10.16
CA ASP A 54 25.06 -27.55 -11.37
C ASP A 54 24.64 -28.97 -10.95
N THR A 55 23.51 -29.46 -11.45
CA THR A 55 23.04 -30.83 -11.17
C THR A 55 23.91 -31.91 -11.82
N GLY A 56 24.79 -31.53 -12.74
CA GLY A 56 25.70 -32.40 -13.49
C GLY A 56 25.02 -33.18 -14.62
N THR A 57 23.72 -33.45 -14.52
CA THR A 57 22.91 -34.14 -15.54
C THR A 57 21.59 -33.38 -15.76
N PRO A 58 21.21 -33.11 -17.03
CA PRO A 58 19.91 -32.52 -17.37
C PRO A 58 18.72 -33.35 -16.85
N SER A 59 17.74 -32.68 -16.25
CA SER A 59 16.49 -33.34 -15.83
C SER A 59 15.44 -33.28 -16.94
N ALA A 60 14.87 -34.44 -17.28
CA ALA A 60 13.80 -34.55 -18.26
C ALA A 60 12.51 -33.88 -17.77
N ASP A 61 12.21 -34.05 -16.48
CA ASP A 61 11.04 -33.53 -15.82
C ASP A 61 11.39 -32.37 -14.88
N GLN A 62 10.36 -31.65 -14.43
CA GLN A 62 10.49 -30.63 -13.40
C GLN A 62 11.14 -31.22 -12.15
N LEU A 63 12.09 -30.48 -11.55
CA LEU A 63 12.71 -30.92 -10.31
C LEU A 63 11.70 -30.96 -9.17
N GLY A 64 11.58 -32.12 -8.51
CA GLY A 64 10.83 -32.27 -7.28
C GLY A 64 11.42 -31.40 -6.17
N GLY A 65 10.57 -30.88 -5.29
CA GLY A 65 11.02 -29.99 -4.22
C GLY A 65 11.97 -30.68 -3.23
N ASP A 66 11.79 -31.98 -3.02
CA ASP A 66 12.69 -32.83 -2.25
C ASP A 66 14.09 -32.93 -2.88
N ILE A 67 14.18 -33.01 -4.21
CA ILE A 67 15.46 -33.01 -4.94
C ILE A 67 16.19 -31.67 -4.74
N ILE A 68 15.47 -30.55 -4.84
CA ILE A 68 16.02 -29.20 -4.60
C ILE A 68 16.50 -29.04 -3.15
N ALA A 69 15.78 -29.61 -2.18
CA ALA A 69 16.17 -29.58 -0.79
C ALA A 69 17.46 -30.37 -0.53
N GLN A 70 17.52 -31.61 -1.03
CA GLN A 70 18.64 -32.52 -0.79
C GLN A 70 19.93 -32.14 -1.52
N LYS A 71 19.83 -31.60 -2.75
CA LYS A 71 20.97 -31.24 -3.61
C LYS A 71 21.98 -32.38 -3.80
N ALA A 72 21.50 -33.63 -3.74
CA ALA A 72 22.36 -34.81 -3.75
C ALA A 72 23.11 -34.89 -5.09
N GLY A 73 24.45 -34.94 -5.02
CA GLY A 73 25.32 -35.02 -6.21
C GLY A 73 25.50 -33.71 -6.97
N TRP A 74 24.95 -32.59 -6.48
CA TRP A 74 25.09 -31.30 -7.15
C TRP A 74 26.45 -30.66 -6.85
N THR A 75 27.01 -29.98 -7.84
CA THR A 75 28.28 -29.25 -7.69
C THR A 75 27.99 -27.77 -7.48
N LYS A 76 28.48 -27.20 -6.38
CA LYS A 76 28.43 -25.75 -6.17
C LYS A 76 29.39 -25.05 -7.15
N ILE A 77 28.89 -24.03 -7.83
CA ILE A 77 29.63 -23.29 -8.85
C ILE A 77 30.15 -21.98 -8.26
N GLU A 78 31.48 -21.81 -8.24
CA GLU A 78 32.14 -20.62 -7.69
C GLU A 78 32.77 -19.72 -8.76
N LYS A 79 32.92 -20.23 -9.99
CA LYS A 79 33.55 -19.53 -11.10
C LYS A 79 32.60 -19.44 -12.28
N ALA A 80 32.74 -18.36 -13.06
CA ALA A 80 31.99 -18.21 -14.29
C ALA A 80 32.32 -19.35 -15.27
N GLY A 81 31.32 -19.86 -15.99
CA GLY A 81 31.51 -20.99 -16.89
C GLY A 81 30.20 -21.64 -17.35
N PRO A 82 30.25 -22.59 -18.28
CA PRO A 82 29.08 -23.34 -18.73
C PRO A 82 28.56 -24.28 -17.63
N ILE A 83 27.24 -24.52 -17.62
CA ILE A 83 26.57 -25.51 -16.76
C ILE A 83 26.34 -26.79 -17.56
N LYS A 84 26.60 -27.96 -16.96
CA LYS A 84 26.46 -29.27 -17.63
C LYS A 84 25.05 -29.84 -17.54
N GLY A 85 24.45 -29.76 -16.35
CA GLY A 85 23.09 -30.21 -16.09
C GLY A 85 22.10 -29.05 -16.08
N ASP A 86 21.32 -28.97 -15.03
CA ASP A 86 20.42 -27.86 -14.73
C ASP A 86 21.14 -26.88 -13.80
N ALA A 87 20.86 -25.59 -14.00
CA ALA A 87 21.39 -24.55 -13.12
C ALA A 87 20.37 -24.21 -12.04
N VAL A 88 20.80 -24.21 -10.78
CA VAL A 88 19.92 -23.90 -9.64
C VAL A 88 20.52 -22.80 -8.78
N LEU A 89 19.94 -21.59 -8.83
CA LEU A 89 20.23 -20.53 -7.86
C LEU A 89 19.38 -20.77 -6.62
N THR A 90 19.99 -20.65 -5.44
CA THR A 90 19.27 -20.77 -4.17
C THR A 90 19.66 -19.64 -3.22
N THR A 91 18.72 -19.24 -2.38
CA THR A 91 18.88 -18.31 -1.26
C THR A 91 17.82 -18.66 -0.20
N ALA A 92 17.77 -17.91 0.90
CA ALA A 92 16.75 -18.09 1.93
C ALA A 92 15.36 -17.90 1.32
N GLY A 93 14.60 -18.99 1.23
CA GLY A 93 13.21 -18.99 0.81
C GLY A 93 12.93 -18.99 -0.70
N LEU A 94 13.96 -18.97 -1.55
CA LEU A 94 13.82 -18.95 -3.01
C LEU A 94 14.82 -19.90 -3.70
N SER A 95 14.32 -20.64 -4.69
CA SER A 95 15.10 -21.44 -5.62
C SER A 95 14.69 -21.11 -7.06
N VAL A 96 15.66 -20.80 -7.92
CA VAL A 96 15.47 -20.48 -9.33
C VAL A 96 16.16 -21.54 -10.17
N VAL A 97 15.39 -22.31 -10.92
CA VAL A 97 15.88 -23.44 -11.70
C VAL A 97 15.80 -23.12 -13.19
N ALA A 98 16.95 -23.13 -13.86
CA ALA A 98 17.04 -23.11 -15.31
C ALA A 98 17.39 -24.53 -15.79
N ARG A 99 16.33 -25.29 -16.07
CA ARG A 99 16.41 -26.69 -16.51
C ARG A 99 16.80 -26.76 -17.98
N SER A 100 17.79 -27.59 -18.30
CA SER A 100 18.25 -27.76 -19.68
C SER A 100 17.10 -28.24 -20.57
N LYS A 101 16.85 -27.53 -21.67
CA LYS A 101 15.69 -27.73 -22.58
C LYS A 101 14.30 -27.54 -21.94
N GLY A 102 14.23 -27.05 -20.69
CA GLY A 102 13.00 -26.70 -20.02
C GLY A 102 12.28 -25.54 -20.70
N ALA A 103 10.97 -25.43 -20.49
CA ALA A 103 10.11 -24.44 -21.16
C ALA A 103 10.26 -23.01 -20.64
N GLY A 104 11.06 -22.80 -19.59
CA GLY A 104 11.25 -21.52 -18.93
C GLY A 104 12.10 -21.67 -17.68
N ILE A 105 12.24 -20.57 -16.95
CA ILE A 105 12.99 -20.50 -15.70
C ILE A 105 12.01 -20.68 -14.56
N GLU A 106 12.12 -21.77 -13.81
CA GLU A 106 11.19 -22.13 -12.75
C GLU A 106 11.53 -21.39 -11.45
N ILE A 107 10.52 -20.81 -10.81
CA ILE A 107 10.62 -20.07 -9.55
C ILE A 107 9.91 -20.86 -8.46
N HIS A 108 10.71 -21.36 -7.51
CA HIS A 108 10.23 -22.15 -6.39
C HIS A 108 10.35 -21.34 -5.10
N GLY A 109 9.25 -21.26 -4.36
CA GLY A 109 9.26 -20.76 -2.99
C GLY A 109 9.39 -21.93 -2.01
N GLY A 110 10.07 -21.71 -0.89
CA GLY A 110 10.20 -22.74 0.14
C GLY A 110 10.79 -22.24 1.44
N ASP A 111 11.17 -23.18 2.32
CA ASP A 111 11.88 -22.91 3.57
C ASP A 111 13.29 -23.56 3.58
N GLY A 112 13.77 -23.98 2.42
CA GLY A 112 15.01 -24.76 2.26
C GLY A 112 14.80 -26.27 2.34
N LYS A 113 13.74 -26.74 3.00
CA LYS A 113 13.43 -28.17 3.19
C LYS A 113 12.28 -28.64 2.30
N ALA A 114 11.29 -27.78 2.07
CA ALA A 114 10.21 -28.01 1.14
C ALA A 114 10.17 -26.88 0.11
N TRP A 115 10.10 -27.26 -1.17
CA TRP A 115 10.06 -26.32 -2.29
C TRP A 115 8.83 -26.59 -3.14
N LYS A 116 8.16 -25.53 -3.59
CA LYS A 116 6.99 -25.60 -4.45
C LYS A 116 7.13 -24.60 -5.59
N LEU A 117 6.86 -25.05 -6.81
CA LEU A 117 6.81 -24.18 -7.98
C LEU A 117 5.71 -23.14 -7.79
N ARG A 118 6.08 -21.86 -7.90
CA ARG A 118 5.17 -20.71 -7.78
C ARG A 118 4.96 -19.98 -9.09
N SER A 119 5.99 -19.92 -9.93
CA SER A 119 5.89 -19.30 -11.25
C SER A 119 6.94 -19.87 -12.19
N THR A 120 6.71 -19.75 -13.49
CA THR A 120 7.71 -19.98 -14.52
C THR A 120 7.91 -18.70 -15.30
N LEU A 121 9.15 -18.21 -15.36
CA LEU A 121 9.52 -17.02 -16.11
C LEU A 121 9.88 -17.40 -17.54
N VAL A 122 9.22 -16.76 -18.50
CA VAL A 122 9.55 -16.87 -19.92
C VAL A 122 9.66 -15.49 -20.55
N PRO A 123 10.41 -15.32 -21.65
CA PRO A 123 10.45 -14.05 -22.37
C PRO A 123 9.05 -13.57 -22.81
N SER A 124 8.86 -12.25 -22.88
CA SER A 124 7.65 -11.65 -23.48
C SER A 124 7.47 -12.07 -24.94
N GLY A 125 6.24 -11.96 -25.44
CA GLY A 125 5.90 -12.36 -26.81
C GLY A 125 5.54 -13.84 -26.97
N GLU A 126 5.09 -14.21 -28.16
CA GLU A 126 4.70 -15.58 -28.47
C GLU A 126 5.92 -16.44 -28.80
N GLY A 127 6.06 -17.55 -28.08
CA GLY A 127 7.16 -18.48 -28.30
C GLY A 127 7.00 -19.72 -27.47
N ASP A 128 7.16 -20.87 -28.11
CA ASP A 128 7.42 -22.15 -27.45
C ASP A 128 8.87 -22.13 -26.94
N TRP A 129 9.15 -21.26 -25.97
CA TRP A 129 10.50 -21.02 -25.47
C TRP A 129 11.09 -22.29 -24.87
N LYS A 130 12.37 -22.54 -25.15
CA LYS A 130 13.15 -23.58 -24.50
C LYS A 130 14.50 -23.03 -24.09
N ILE A 131 14.99 -23.45 -22.93
CA ILE A 131 16.34 -23.14 -22.49
C ILE A 131 17.33 -23.83 -23.43
N ASP A 132 18.11 -23.03 -24.14
CA ASP A 132 19.14 -23.46 -25.11
C ASP A 132 20.53 -23.53 -24.47
N GLY A 133 20.77 -22.76 -23.41
CA GLY A 133 22.01 -22.82 -22.65
C GLY A 133 21.98 -21.98 -21.38
N VAL A 134 22.83 -22.34 -20.42
CA VAL A 134 23.02 -21.60 -19.18
C VAL A 134 24.51 -21.38 -18.91
N LYS A 135 24.87 -20.18 -18.51
CA LYS A 135 26.23 -19.78 -18.15
C LYS A 135 26.22 -19.21 -16.73
N ALA A 136 27.03 -19.78 -15.85
CA ALA A 136 27.30 -19.22 -14.54
C ALA A 136 28.00 -17.87 -14.67
N LEU A 137 27.54 -16.91 -13.89
CA LEU A 137 28.25 -15.64 -13.69
C LEU A 137 29.13 -15.76 -12.44
N GLN A 138 30.20 -14.96 -12.39
CA GLN A 138 31.00 -14.85 -11.18
C GLN A 138 30.17 -14.18 -10.09
N GLY A 139 29.96 -14.90 -8.98
CA GLY A 139 29.33 -14.40 -7.77
C GLY A 139 30.34 -14.09 -6.67
N ASP A 140 29.84 -13.75 -5.50
CA ASP A 140 30.62 -13.56 -4.28
C ASP A 140 29.95 -14.25 -3.07
N ALA A 141 30.41 -13.96 -1.85
CA ALA A 141 29.84 -14.55 -0.64
C ALA A 141 28.35 -14.17 -0.40
N THR A 142 27.87 -13.13 -1.06
CA THR A 142 26.55 -12.53 -0.84
C THR A 142 25.63 -12.59 -2.05
N SER A 143 26.13 -12.97 -3.22
CA SER A 143 25.38 -12.98 -4.48
C SER A 143 25.78 -14.13 -5.39
N ALA A 144 24.81 -14.65 -6.13
CA ALA A 144 25.02 -15.65 -7.18
C ALA A 144 24.17 -15.30 -8.40
N GLY A 145 24.64 -15.65 -9.60
CA GLY A 145 23.92 -15.32 -10.83
C GLY A 145 24.25 -16.22 -12.02
N MET A 146 23.40 -16.15 -13.02
CA MET A 146 23.51 -16.89 -14.27
C MET A 146 22.94 -16.10 -15.45
N GLU A 147 23.43 -16.39 -16.65
CA GLU A 147 22.80 -16.00 -17.92
C GLU A 147 22.10 -17.22 -18.50
N VAL A 148 20.81 -17.06 -18.85
CA VAL A 148 19.99 -18.10 -19.46
C VAL A 148 19.66 -17.67 -20.87
N THR A 149 20.07 -18.49 -21.85
CA THR A 149 19.70 -18.34 -23.25
C THR A 149 18.44 -19.16 -23.50
N LEU A 150 17.39 -18.50 -23.97
CA LEU A 150 16.15 -19.15 -24.40
C LEU A 150 15.99 -19.01 -25.92
N ALA A 151 15.66 -20.11 -26.58
CA ALA A 151 15.35 -20.16 -28.00
C ALA A 151 13.84 -20.40 -28.18
N GLY A 152 13.22 -19.61 -29.07
CA GLY A 152 11.82 -19.74 -29.45
C GLY A 152 11.64 -19.40 -30.92
N LYS A 153 10.39 -19.42 -31.39
CA LYS A 153 10.05 -19.07 -32.78
C LYS A 153 10.47 -17.64 -33.15
N ALA A 154 10.44 -16.73 -32.17
CA ALA A 154 10.85 -15.34 -32.34
C ALA A 154 12.38 -15.12 -32.35
N GLY A 155 13.18 -16.18 -32.16
CA GLY A 155 14.65 -16.11 -32.12
C GLY A 155 15.23 -16.54 -30.78
N LYS A 156 16.46 -16.10 -30.52
CA LYS A 156 17.16 -16.34 -29.24
C LYS A 156 17.16 -15.07 -28.40
N VAL A 157 16.91 -15.24 -27.10
CA VAL A 157 17.01 -14.18 -26.11
C VAL A 157 17.89 -14.63 -24.95
N VAL A 158 18.55 -13.67 -24.30
CA VAL A 158 19.41 -13.93 -23.16
C VAL A 158 18.94 -13.08 -21.99
N LEU A 159 18.67 -13.74 -20.87
CA LEU A 159 18.28 -13.12 -19.60
C LEU A 159 19.40 -13.31 -18.58
N GLY A 160 19.79 -12.24 -17.90
CA GLY A 160 20.65 -12.31 -16.73
C GLY A 160 19.79 -12.42 -15.47
N LEU A 161 20.12 -13.36 -14.60
CA LEU A 161 19.47 -13.58 -13.30
C LEU A 161 20.48 -13.50 -12.17
N SER A 162 20.10 -12.89 -11.06
CA SER A 162 20.91 -12.85 -9.84
C SER A 162 20.04 -12.90 -8.59
N VAL A 163 20.54 -13.56 -7.56
CA VAL A 163 19.95 -13.59 -6.21
C VAL A 163 20.97 -13.08 -5.18
N GLU A 164 20.45 -12.57 -4.07
CA GLU A 164 21.26 -12.10 -2.94
C GLU A 164 20.96 -12.94 -1.69
N ALA A 165 21.98 -13.09 -0.82
CA ALA A 165 21.89 -13.87 0.40
C ALA A 165 20.78 -13.31 1.32
N GLY A 166 19.99 -14.23 1.90
CA GLY A 166 18.92 -13.87 2.84
C GLY A 166 17.68 -13.21 2.23
N LYS A 167 17.58 -13.09 0.90
CA LYS A 167 16.44 -12.44 0.23
C LYS A 167 15.73 -13.41 -0.71
N PRO A 168 14.42 -13.65 -0.58
CA PRO A 168 13.65 -14.48 -1.50
C PRO A 168 13.27 -13.69 -2.77
N ILE A 169 14.26 -13.03 -3.38
CA ILE A 169 14.08 -12.16 -4.56
C ILE A 169 15.10 -12.56 -5.63
N VAL A 170 14.61 -12.78 -6.85
CA VAL A 170 15.45 -12.86 -8.05
C VAL A 170 15.33 -11.56 -8.84
N LYS A 171 16.48 -10.99 -9.16
CA LYS A 171 16.61 -9.87 -10.08
C LYS A 171 16.85 -10.40 -11.48
N THR A 172 16.13 -9.87 -12.46
CA THR A 172 16.28 -10.19 -13.88
C THR A 172 16.67 -8.94 -14.67
N LYS A 173 17.47 -9.14 -15.72
CA LYS A 173 17.85 -8.09 -16.68
C LYS A 173 17.88 -8.64 -18.10
N PRO A 174 17.53 -7.84 -19.11
CA PRO A 174 17.71 -8.23 -20.50
C PRO A 174 19.19 -8.13 -20.85
N VAL A 175 19.79 -9.22 -21.35
CA VAL A 175 21.17 -9.22 -21.88
C VAL A 175 21.14 -9.08 -23.40
N SER A 176 20.24 -9.79 -24.07
CA SER A 176 20.04 -9.67 -25.52
C SER A 176 18.63 -10.11 -25.92
N GLY A 177 17.98 -9.36 -26.81
CA GLY A 177 16.71 -9.72 -27.47
C GLY A 177 15.44 -9.73 -26.59
N ALA A 178 15.56 -9.63 -25.27
CA ALA A 178 14.40 -9.62 -24.38
C ALA A 178 13.83 -8.21 -24.18
N GLU A 179 12.59 -7.98 -24.63
CA GLU A 179 11.85 -6.74 -24.38
C GLU A 179 11.12 -6.75 -23.02
N GLY A 180 10.79 -7.95 -22.55
CA GLY A 180 10.00 -8.16 -21.35
C GLY A 180 10.06 -9.60 -20.85
N LEU A 181 9.26 -9.87 -19.83
CA LEU A 181 9.22 -11.10 -19.07
C LEU A 181 7.76 -11.45 -18.76
N LYS A 182 7.36 -12.68 -18.99
CA LYS A 182 6.08 -13.25 -18.55
C LYS A 182 6.31 -14.09 -17.31
N MET A 183 5.55 -13.81 -16.27
CA MET A 183 5.37 -14.68 -15.12
C MET A 183 4.18 -15.60 -15.41
N VAL A 184 4.44 -16.90 -15.57
CA VAL A 184 3.42 -17.90 -15.83
C VAL A 184 3.06 -18.59 -14.53
N GLY A 185 1.78 -18.64 -14.20
CA GLY A 185 1.26 -19.20 -12.96
C GLY A 185 -0.25 -19.02 -12.87
N ASP A 186 -0.89 -19.87 -12.08
CA ASP A 186 -2.34 -19.80 -11.88
C ASP A 186 -2.65 -19.02 -10.61
N SER A 187 -3.26 -17.84 -10.76
CA SER A 187 -3.71 -17.02 -9.66
C SER A 187 -5.17 -16.59 -9.84
N ARG A 188 -5.97 -16.66 -8.77
CA ARG A 188 -7.31 -16.05 -8.80
C ARG A 188 -7.24 -14.55 -8.62
N PHE A 189 -6.29 -14.07 -7.80
CA PHE A 189 -6.25 -12.68 -7.38
C PHE A 189 -4.96 -11.99 -7.84
N GLY A 190 -5.12 -10.85 -8.49
CA GLY A 190 -4.06 -9.87 -8.73
C GLY A 190 -4.26 -8.65 -7.83
N ILE A 191 -3.21 -8.15 -7.19
CA ILE A 191 -3.26 -6.91 -6.39
C ILE A 191 -2.35 -5.86 -7.00
N LEU A 192 -2.87 -4.64 -7.13
CA LEU A 192 -2.10 -3.44 -7.41
C LEU A 192 -2.24 -2.52 -6.19
N PRO A 193 -1.22 -2.42 -5.32
CA PRO A 193 -1.20 -1.42 -4.28
C PRO A 193 -1.28 -0.03 -4.87
N ASP A 194 -2.14 0.83 -4.32
CA ASP A 194 -2.28 2.22 -4.77
C ASP A 194 -1.88 3.15 -3.62
N PHE A 195 -0.79 3.89 -3.80
CA PHE A 195 -0.24 4.76 -2.75
C PHE A 195 -1.03 6.06 -2.53
N PHE A 196 -1.95 6.38 -3.44
CA PHE A 196 -2.75 7.60 -3.40
C PHE A 196 -4.22 7.32 -3.05
N ALA A 197 -4.66 6.07 -3.18
CA ALA A 197 -6.03 5.64 -3.00
C ALA A 197 -6.13 4.30 -2.25
N ASP A 198 -7.20 3.55 -2.52
CA ASP A 198 -7.39 2.19 -2.02
C ASP A 198 -6.72 1.21 -3.00
N ASP A 199 -6.23 0.07 -2.50
CA ASP A 199 -5.57 -0.93 -3.34
C ASP A 199 -6.57 -1.56 -4.31
N MET A 200 -6.11 -1.93 -5.51
CA MET A 200 -6.96 -2.60 -6.48
C MET A 200 -6.88 -4.11 -6.30
N VAL A 201 -8.04 -4.74 -6.22
CA VAL A 201 -8.20 -6.18 -6.18
C VAL A 201 -8.80 -6.64 -7.49
N LEU A 202 -8.02 -7.39 -8.26
CA LEU A 202 -8.47 -8.04 -9.49
C LEU A 202 -8.84 -9.48 -9.16
N ASP A 203 -10.14 -9.80 -9.15
CA ASP A 203 -10.62 -11.18 -9.12
C ASP A 203 -10.77 -11.67 -10.57
N ALA A 204 -9.99 -12.66 -10.97
CA ALA A 204 -10.00 -13.22 -12.32
C ALA A 204 -11.42 -13.60 -12.80
N ARG A 205 -12.31 -13.96 -11.87
CA ARG A 205 -13.71 -14.33 -12.16
C ARG A 205 -14.57 -13.14 -12.58
N THR A 206 -14.15 -11.90 -12.34
CA THR A 206 -14.90 -10.70 -12.75
C THR A 206 -14.45 -10.15 -14.10
N ILE A 207 -13.28 -10.56 -14.61
CA ILE A 207 -12.71 -10.08 -15.87
C ILE A 207 -13.17 -10.98 -17.03
N PRO A 208 -13.98 -10.47 -17.98
CA PRO A 208 -14.61 -11.30 -19.01
C PRO A 208 -13.70 -11.59 -20.21
N VAL A 209 -12.63 -10.81 -20.41
CA VAL A 209 -11.71 -10.94 -21.55
C VAL A 209 -10.54 -11.86 -21.22
N ASP A 210 -9.99 -12.55 -22.22
CA ASP A 210 -8.85 -13.47 -22.05
C ASP A 210 -7.50 -12.76 -21.97
N LYS A 211 -7.46 -11.48 -22.37
CA LYS A 211 -6.25 -10.67 -22.31
C LYS A 211 -6.61 -9.21 -22.04
N THR A 212 -5.92 -8.58 -21.09
CA THR A 212 -6.18 -7.18 -20.72
C THR A 212 -4.96 -6.48 -20.15
N GLU A 213 -4.93 -5.15 -20.24
CA GLU A 213 -3.92 -4.31 -19.59
C GLU A 213 -4.40 -3.86 -18.22
N VAL A 214 -3.48 -3.73 -17.28
CA VAL A 214 -3.77 -3.16 -15.96
C VAL A 214 -2.73 -2.09 -15.62
N PRO A 215 -3.08 -1.05 -14.83
CA PRO A 215 -2.16 0.04 -14.56
C PRO A 215 -0.81 -0.42 -14.02
N GLY A 216 0.26 0.03 -14.67
CA GLY A 216 1.62 -0.29 -14.29
C GLY A 216 2.19 0.68 -13.28
N GLU A 217 1.97 0.42 -11.99
CA GLU A 217 2.55 1.22 -10.90
C GLU A 217 3.84 0.62 -10.34
N ASN A 218 4.67 0.08 -11.24
CA ASN A 218 5.96 -0.54 -10.89
C ASN A 218 5.85 -1.76 -9.95
N PHE A 219 4.64 -2.27 -9.74
CA PHE A 219 4.35 -3.30 -8.75
C PHE A 219 3.11 -4.13 -9.11
N PHE A 220 3.17 -5.45 -8.92
CA PHE A 220 2.02 -6.37 -9.06
C PHE A 220 2.18 -7.57 -8.12
N MET A 221 1.09 -8.07 -7.53
CA MET A 221 1.11 -9.26 -6.68
C MET A 221 0.11 -10.31 -7.14
N GLU A 222 0.51 -11.59 -7.10
CA GLU A 222 -0.34 -12.76 -7.24
C GLU A 222 -0.49 -13.46 -5.89
N LEU A 223 -1.74 -13.71 -5.47
CA LEU A 223 -2.04 -14.43 -4.23
C LEU A 223 -2.27 -15.91 -4.54
N LEU A 224 -1.37 -16.78 -4.06
CA LEU A 224 -1.32 -18.18 -4.44
C LEU A 224 -1.62 -19.12 -3.26
N ASP A 225 -2.03 -20.35 -3.61
CA ASP A 225 -2.01 -21.52 -2.72
C ASP A 225 -2.77 -21.31 -1.41
N GLU A 226 -4.00 -20.79 -1.55
CA GLU A 226 -4.98 -20.68 -0.46
C GLU A 226 -4.42 -20.03 0.81
N GLY A 227 -3.63 -18.97 0.64
CA GLY A 227 -3.10 -18.19 1.78
C GLY A 227 -1.66 -18.48 2.14
N SER A 228 -0.94 -19.31 1.39
CA SER A 228 0.42 -19.75 1.77
C SER A 228 1.56 -19.05 1.02
N SER A 229 1.27 -18.39 -0.11
CA SER A 229 2.29 -17.72 -0.92
C SER A 229 1.79 -16.43 -1.55
N ILE A 230 2.67 -15.44 -1.63
CA ILE A 230 2.50 -14.24 -2.47
C ILE A 230 3.69 -14.18 -3.43
N VAL A 231 3.41 -14.08 -4.72
CA VAL A 231 4.45 -13.77 -5.73
C VAL A 231 4.32 -12.31 -6.10
N THR A 232 5.40 -11.57 -6.01
CA THR A 232 5.42 -10.12 -6.23
C THR A 232 6.38 -9.78 -7.34
N ALA A 233 5.94 -8.97 -8.29
CA ALA A 233 6.76 -8.38 -9.31
C ALA A 233 6.99 -6.89 -9.05
N VAL A 234 8.23 -6.44 -9.23
CA VAL A 234 8.62 -5.02 -9.16
C VAL A 234 9.45 -4.70 -10.40
N TRP A 235 9.28 -3.51 -10.98
CA TRP A 235 10.09 -3.06 -12.13
C TRP A 235 10.40 -1.57 -12.03
N ASP A 236 11.45 -1.08 -12.67
CA ASP A 236 11.93 0.30 -12.46
C ASP A 236 11.64 1.29 -13.61
N LYS A 237 11.91 0.90 -14.87
CA LYS A 237 11.96 1.85 -16.00
C LYS A 237 10.85 1.70 -17.04
N SER A 238 10.06 0.63 -16.99
CA SER A 238 8.99 0.45 -17.96
C SER A 238 7.85 1.44 -17.74
N LYS A 239 7.46 2.08 -18.84
CA LYS A 239 6.23 2.90 -18.95
C LYS A 239 5.06 2.11 -19.53
N ARG A 240 5.29 0.86 -19.93
CA ARG A 240 4.24 -0.03 -20.42
C ARG A 240 3.54 -0.69 -19.24
N ASP A 241 2.22 -0.68 -19.31
CA ASP A 241 1.34 -1.35 -18.38
C ASP A 241 1.52 -2.89 -18.47
N PRO A 242 1.45 -3.60 -17.34
CA PRO A 242 1.38 -5.06 -17.33
C PRO A 242 0.19 -5.57 -18.14
N VAL A 243 0.40 -6.72 -18.80
CA VAL A 243 -0.67 -7.40 -19.54
C VAL A 243 -0.99 -8.71 -18.84
N LEU A 244 -2.25 -8.89 -18.47
CA LEU A 244 -2.76 -10.13 -17.89
C LEU A 244 -3.32 -11.01 -19.00
N THR A 245 -2.96 -12.29 -18.97
CA THR A 245 -3.67 -13.32 -19.73
C THR A 245 -4.50 -14.15 -18.75
N LEU A 246 -5.79 -14.32 -19.07
CA LEU A 246 -6.75 -15.08 -18.28
C LEU A 246 -7.14 -16.35 -19.01
N GLY A 247 -7.56 -17.36 -18.25
CA GLY A 247 -8.01 -18.63 -18.80
C GLY A 247 -9.02 -19.32 -17.89
N GLY A 248 -9.75 -20.27 -18.47
CA GLY A 248 -10.86 -20.96 -17.81
C GLY A 248 -12.17 -20.17 -17.82
N GLU A 249 -13.23 -20.84 -17.41
CA GLU A 249 -14.58 -20.28 -17.30
C GLU A 249 -14.96 -20.11 -15.82
N LYS A 250 -15.97 -19.27 -15.53
CA LYS A 250 -16.46 -19.15 -14.15
C LYS A 250 -17.02 -20.51 -13.67
N PRO A 251 -16.78 -20.92 -12.42
CA PRO A 251 -16.08 -20.19 -11.34
C PRO A 251 -14.55 -20.40 -11.29
N ALA A 252 -13.98 -21.20 -12.20
CA ALA A 252 -12.57 -21.60 -12.23
C ALA A 252 -11.68 -20.69 -13.09
N ARG A 253 -12.13 -19.48 -13.42
CA ARG A 253 -11.36 -18.52 -14.21
C ARG A 253 -10.19 -17.98 -13.39
N MET A 254 -9.00 -17.99 -13.97
CA MET A 254 -7.73 -17.62 -13.33
C MET A 254 -6.91 -16.69 -14.23
N ILE A 255 -6.08 -15.85 -13.62
CA ILE A 255 -4.91 -15.25 -14.26
C ILE A 255 -3.93 -16.39 -14.51
N LYS A 256 -3.47 -16.53 -15.76
CA LYS A 256 -2.55 -17.58 -16.23
C LYS A 256 -1.13 -17.05 -16.43
N ASN A 257 -1.00 -15.76 -16.74
CA ASN A 257 0.27 -15.07 -16.74
C ASN A 257 0.14 -13.56 -16.65
N VAL A 258 1.22 -12.93 -16.21
CA VAL A 258 1.44 -11.48 -16.17
C VAL A 258 2.66 -11.17 -17.04
N GLU A 259 2.48 -10.40 -18.11
CA GLU A 259 3.56 -9.91 -18.97
C GLU A 259 4.00 -8.53 -18.51
N LEU A 260 5.30 -8.40 -18.25
CA LEU A 260 6.00 -7.21 -17.78
C LEU A 260 7.06 -6.82 -18.80
N PHE A 261 7.46 -5.56 -18.81
CA PHE A 261 8.44 -5.04 -19.78
C PHE A 261 9.63 -4.45 -19.02
N TYR A 262 10.84 -4.59 -19.57
CA TYR A 262 12.03 -4.02 -18.93
C TYR A 262 12.11 -2.51 -19.13
N GLY A 263 11.76 -2.02 -20.33
CA GLY A 263 12.17 -0.67 -20.73
C GLY A 263 13.68 -0.58 -20.95
N GLU A 264 14.16 0.61 -21.36
CA GLU A 264 15.57 0.79 -21.73
C GLU A 264 16.50 0.61 -20.52
N GLY A 265 17.29 -0.47 -20.54
CA GLY A 265 18.21 -0.83 -19.45
C GLY A 265 17.51 -1.04 -18.11
N GLY A 266 16.22 -1.38 -18.11
CA GLY A 266 15.45 -1.60 -16.90
C GLY A 266 15.58 -3.02 -16.37
N LEU A 267 15.02 -3.21 -15.19
CA LEU A 267 15.15 -4.39 -14.37
C LEU A 267 13.77 -4.83 -13.90
N ILE A 268 13.62 -6.13 -13.72
CA ILE A 268 12.41 -6.73 -13.12
C ILE A 268 12.89 -7.59 -11.94
N TRP A 269 12.20 -7.49 -10.81
CA TRP A 269 12.45 -8.31 -9.63
C TRP A 269 11.23 -9.14 -9.34
N ILE A 270 11.43 -10.43 -9.12
CA ILE A 270 10.39 -11.36 -8.71
C ILE A 270 10.70 -11.85 -7.30
N ALA A 271 9.79 -11.62 -6.37
CA ALA A 271 9.88 -12.06 -4.99
C ALA A 271 8.83 -13.13 -4.69
N VAL A 272 9.18 -14.06 -3.81
CA VAL A 272 8.25 -15.10 -3.33
C VAL A 272 8.20 -15.08 -1.81
N LEU A 273 7.05 -14.72 -1.26
CA LEU A 273 6.84 -14.68 0.19
C LEU A 273 6.07 -15.94 0.62
N GLU A 274 6.79 -16.89 1.22
CA GLU A 274 6.24 -18.14 1.74
C GLU A 274 5.95 -18.04 3.22
N GLN A 275 4.69 -18.18 3.59
CA GLN A 275 4.27 -18.35 4.97
C GLN A 275 2.81 -18.78 4.96
N LYS A 276 2.48 -19.86 5.67
CA LYS A 276 1.08 -20.23 5.88
C LYS A 276 0.33 -19.06 6.53
N GLY A 277 -0.75 -18.63 5.92
CA GLY A 277 -1.54 -17.47 6.37
C GLY A 277 -0.93 -16.11 6.01
N ILE A 278 0.07 -16.03 5.11
CA ILE A 278 0.62 -14.76 4.60
C ILE A 278 -0.47 -13.93 3.92
N TRP A 279 -1.54 -14.55 3.42
CA TRP A 279 -2.75 -13.86 3.03
C TRP A 279 -3.97 -14.71 3.38
N ALA A 280 -5.15 -14.10 3.40
CA ALA A 280 -6.41 -14.83 3.54
C ALA A 280 -7.54 -14.11 2.79
N THR A 281 -8.63 -14.84 2.58
CA THR A 281 -9.85 -14.32 1.96
C THR A 281 -11.10 -14.77 2.72
N GLU A 282 -12.14 -13.95 2.67
CA GLU A 282 -13.48 -14.26 3.18
C GLU A 282 -14.49 -13.75 2.14
N GLU A 283 -15.51 -14.54 1.80
CA GLU A 283 -16.53 -14.08 0.84
C GLU A 283 -17.59 -13.25 1.57
N ILE A 284 -17.74 -11.99 1.17
CA ILE A 284 -18.77 -11.09 1.69
C ILE A 284 -20.04 -11.26 0.85
N THR A 285 -21.12 -11.64 1.52
CA THR A 285 -22.44 -11.91 0.93
C THR A 285 -23.50 -11.05 1.60
N ALA A 286 -24.72 -11.06 1.05
CA ALA A 286 -25.87 -10.39 1.67
C ALA A 286 -26.11 -10.86 3.12
N ASP A 287 -25.72 -12.09 3.46
CA ASP A 287 -25.96 -12.69 4.77
C ASP A 287 -24.96 -12.25 5.84
N ASN A 288 -23.75 -11.83 5.47
CA ASN A 288 -22.68 -11.47 6.41
C ASN A 288 -22.21 -10.00 6.32
N VAL A 289 -22.65 -9.23 5.32
CA VAL A 289 -22.20 -7.84 5.10
C VAL A 289 -22.47 -6.87 6.26
N LYS A 290 -23.37 -7.19 7.19
CA LYS A 290 -23.65 -6.39 8.40
C LYS A 290 -23.28 -7.09 9.69
N LYS A 291 -22.56 -8.20 9.59
CA LYS A 291 -22.20 -9.03 10.74
C LYS A 291 -20.72 -8.89 11.03
N ARG A 292 -20.41 -8.97 12.32
CA ARG A 292 -19.05 -9.25 12.77
C ARG A 292 -18.71 -10.69 12.42
N THR A 293 -17.62 -10.89 11.70
CA THR A 293 -17.12 -12.19 11.29
C THR A 293 -15.72 -12.41 11.86
N THR A 294 -15.50 -13.60 12.43
CA THR A 294 -14.14 -14.07 12.76
C THR A 294 -13.59 -14.71 11.51
N LEU A 295 -12.46 -14.21 11.01
CA LEU A 295 -11.81 -14.80 9.85
C LEU A 295 -11.29 -16.20 10.21
N ASN A 296 -11.40 -17.14 9.27
CA ASN A 296 -10.68 -18.41 9.35
C ASN A 296 -9.20 -18.21 9.00
N TRP A 297 -8.54 -17.34 9.76
CA TRP A 297 -7.18 -16.88 9.50
C TRP A 297 -6.46 -16.66 10.82
N ASP A 298 -5.36 -17.40 11.00
CA ASP A 298 -4.39 -17.20 12.06
C ASP A 298 -3.34 -16.20 11.58
N VAL A 299 -3.22 -15.08 12.29
CA VAL A 299 -2.25 -14.05 11.92
C VAL A 299 -0.83 -14.63 12.12
N PRO A 300 -0.04 -14.81 11.04
CA PRO A 300 1.17 -15.62 11.12
C PRO A 300 2.33 -14.94 11.84
N PHE A 301 2.36 -13.61 11.83
CA PHE A 301 3.34 -12.79 12.54
C PHE A 301 2.82 -11.36 12.72
N LYS A 302 3.42 -10.61 13.65
CA LYS A 302 3.10 -9.21 13.86
C LYS A 302 3.60 -8.37 12.68
N ALA A 303 2.70 -7.64 12.04
CA ALA A 303 2.96 -6.70 10.97
C ALA A 303 1.82 -5.68 10.89
N LYS A 304 1.98 -4.65 10.06
CA LYS A 304 0.83 -3.89 9.57
C LYS A 304 0.16 -4.74 8.49
N TRP A 305 -1.08 -5.12 8.74
CA TRP A 305 -1.89 -5.91 7.81
C TRP A 305 -2.91 -4.99 7.15
N LYS A 306 -3.13 -5.16 5.84
CA LYS A 306 -4.12 -4.40 5.08
C LYS A 306 -5.25 -5.33 4.68
N GLY A 307 -6.48 -4.94 5.00
CA GLY A 307 -7.73 -5.58 4.61
C GLY A 307 -8.41 -4.80 3.49
N ASN A 308 -8.95 -5.50 2.50
CA ASN A 308 -9.57 -4.91 1.32
C ASN A 308 -10.97 -5.48 1.15
N PHE A 309 -12.00 -4.65 1.30
CA PHE A 309 -13.38 -5.04 1.04
C PHE A 309 -13.76 -4.71 -0.40
N MET A 310 -14.14 -5.73 -1.18
CA MET A 310 -14.73 -5.51 -2.50
C MET A 310 -16.19 -5.03 -2.39
N ARG A 311 -16.53 -4.05 -3.21
CA ARG A 311 -17.87 -3.49 -3.36
C ARG A 311 -18.60 -4.14 -4.54
N VAL A 312 -19.92 -3.97 -4.57
CA VAL A 312 -20.78 -4.50 -5.65
C VAL A 312 -20.37 -3.99 -7.04
N ASP A 313 -19.80 -2.78 -7.11
CA ASP A 313 -19.28 -2.17 -8.35
C ASP A 313 -17.81 -2.51 -8.62
N HIS A 314 -17.25 -3.50 -7.91
CA HIS A 314 -15.85 -3.94 -7.98
C HIS A 314 -14.81 -2.94 -7.48
N THR A 315 -15.22 -1.76 -6.98
CA THR A 315 -14.31 -0.87 -6.25
C THR A 315 -13.96 -1.47 -4.89
N VAL A 316 -12.86 -1.04 -4.30
CA VAL A 316 -12.29 -1.55 -3.05
C VAL A 316 -12.29 -0.45 -1.98
N ASP A 317 -12.55 -0.85 -0.74
CA ASP A 317 -12.34 -0.04 0.45
C ASP A 317 -11.22 -0.69 1.29
N SER A 318 -10.06 -0.02 1.36
CA SER A 318 -8.88 -0.53 2.05
C SER A 318 -8.79 -0.05 3.49
N TRP A 319 -8.35 -0.93 4.39
CA TRP A 319 -8.26 -0.66 5.82
C TRP A 319 -7.05 -1.32 6.45
N GLU A 320 -6.32 -0.62 7.29
CA GLU A 320 -5.29 -1.24 8.13
C GLU A 320 -5.94 -2.02 9.28
N PHE A 321 -5.40 -3.18 9.65
CA PHE A 321 -5.84 -3.89 10.85
C PHE A 321 -5.30 -3.20 12.11
N MET A 322 -6.19 -2.93 13.06
CA MET A 322 -5.79 -2.55 14.41
C MET A 322 -5.43 -3.80 15.24
N HIS A 323 -4.44 -3.70 16.11
CA HIS A 323 -4.05 -4.81 17.01
C HIS A 323 -4.56 -4.59 18.43
N ASN A 324 -5.37 -5.52 18.94
CA ASN A 324 -6.00 -5.47 20.27
C ASN A 324 -6.55 -4.08 20.64
N PRO A 325 -7.41 -3.49 19.79
CA PRO A 325 -7.92 -2.16 20.05
C PRO A 325 -8.80 -2.14 21.31
N GLY A 326 -8.48 -1.25 22.26
CA GLY A 326 -9.35 -1.00 23.42
C GLY A 326 -10.68 -0.32 23.04
N SER A 327 -10.69 0.39 21.91
CA SER A 327 -11.87 0.91 21.24
C SER A 327 -11.64 0.88 19.73
N ARG A 328 -12.70 0.64 18.96
CA ARG A 328 -12.66 0.75 17.49
C ARG A 328 -13.28 2.03 16.98
N GLY A 329 -13.75 2.90 17.87
CA GLY A 329 -14.36 4.17 17.50
C GLY A 329 -13.34 5.07 16.81
N GLY A 330 -13.66 5.49 15.58
CA GLY A 330 -12.88 6.43 14.79
C GLY A 330 -13.76 7.55 14.25
N TRP A 331 -13.14 8.61 13.76
CA TRP A 331 -13.81 9.70 13.05
C TRP A 331 -13.02 10.07 11.79
N SER A 332 -13.72 10.35 10.69
CA SER A 332 -13.14 10.94 9.48
C SER A 332 -14.13 11.89 8.82
N GLY A 333 -13.64 12.86 8.04
CA GLY A 333 -14.51 13.82 7.34
C GLY A 333 -15.44 13.17 6.29
N VAL A 334 -15.10 11.97 5.81
CA VAL A 334 -15.92 11.22 4.84
C VAL A 334 -17.07 10.48 5.51
N VAL A 335 -16.79 9.81 6.64
CA VAL A 335 -17.71 8.83 7.25
C VAL A 335 -18.38 9.39 8.52
N GLY A 336 -17.84 10.47 9.09
CA GLY A 336 -18.16 10.90 10.44
C GLY A 336 -17.65 9.88 11.45
N SER A 337 -18.37 9.66 12.54
CA SER A 337 -18.03 8.64 13.53
C SER A 337 -18.37 7.23 13.02
N TYR A 338 -17.40 6.31 13.11
CA TYR A 338 -17.51 4.93 12.66
C TYR A 338 -16.81 3.95 13.61
N GLU A 339 -17.16 2.67 13.48
CA GLU A 339 -16.42 1.56 14.06
C GLU A 339 -15.44 1.02 13.03
N HIS A 340 -14.17 0.94 13.38
CA HIS A 340 -13.13 0.47 12.46
C HIS A 340 -13.37 -1.01 12.10
N PRO A 341 -13.32 -1.37 10.81
CA PRO A 341 -13.88 -2.64 10.35
C PRO A 341 -12.91 -3.82 10.42
N CYS A 342 -11.60 -3.59 10.58
CA CYS A 342 -10.59 -4.65 10.57
C CYS A 342 -9.73 -4.61 11.84
N TRP A 343 -9.69 -5.70 12.60
CA TRP A 343 -8.82 -5.75 13.78
C TRP A 343 -8.37 -7.18 14.10
N VAL A 344 -7.33 -7.28 14.91
CA VAL A 344 -6.81 -8.53 15.47
C VAL A 344 -7.16 -8.57 16.95
N VAL A 345 -7.64 -9.74 17.41
CA VAL A 345 -7.81 -10.06 18.83
C VAL A 345 -6.82 -11.16 19.20
N ASP A 346 -6.03 -10.94 20.23
CA ASP A 346 -4.98 -11.84 20.72
C ASP A 346 -5.31 -12.30 22.15
N ASN A 347 -6.28 -13.22 22.25
CA ASN A 347 -6.69 -13.86 23.50
C ASN A 347 -6.51 -15.37 23.35
N ASN A 348 -5.28 -15.87 23.51
CA ASN A 348 -4.85 -17.25 23.20
C ASN A 348 -4.81 -17.58 21.70
N GLY A 349 -4.18 -16.68 20.92
CA GLY A 349 -3.98 -16.82 19.48
C GLY A 349 -4.53 -15.61 18.74
N ALA A 350 -3.70 -15.01 17.89
CA ALA A 350 -4.06 -13.83 17.12
C ALA A 350 -5.06 -14.20 16.01
N LYS A 351 -6.31 -13.78 16.15
CA LYS A 351 -7.38 -13.99 15.18
C LYS A 351 -7.78 -12.68 14.51
N GLY A 352 -7.91 -12.73 13.18
CA GLY A 352 -8.46 -11.61 12.42
C GLY A 352 -9.97 -11.51 12.55
N MET A 353 -10.46 -10.29 12.74
CA MET A 353 -11.87 -9.95 12.86
C MET A 353 -12.22 -8.90 11.81
N ILE A 354 -13.39 -9.07 11.20
CA ILE A 354 -13.94 -8.09 10.26
C ILE A 354 -15.39 -7.74 10.60
N GLU A 355 -15.79 -6.52 10.29
CA GLU A 355 -17.18 -6.06 10.33
C GLU A 355 -17.35 -5.03 9.22
N PRO A 356 -17.90 -5.39 8.05
CA PRO A 356 -17.96 -4.48 6.91
C PRO A 356 -18.72 -3.18 7.27
N PRO A 357 -18.19 -2.01 6.89
CA PRO A 357 -18.80 -0.72 7.24
C PRO A 357 -20.24 -0.57 6.74
N THR A 358 -21.16 -0.14 7.60
CA THR A 358 -22.57 0.05 7.20
C THR A 358 -22.91 1.45 6.72
N LYS A 359 -22.18 2.48 7.18
CA LYS A 359 -22.47 3.89 6.87
C LYS A 359 -21.84 4.39 5.56
N PHE A 360 -20.64 3.91 5.23
CA PHE A 360 -19.94 4.32 4.02
C PHE A 360 -19.21 3.11 3.45
N PRO A 361 -19.47 2.71 2.19
CA PRO A 361 -20.38 3.29 1.19
C PRO A 361 -21.82 2.73 1.32
N ASN A 362 -22.48 2.86 2.48
CA ASN A 362 -23.81 2.29 2.77
C ASN A 362 -23.88 0.76 2.79
N GLY A 363 -22.81 0.06 3.19
CA GLY A 363 -22.80 -1.41 3.27
C GLY A 363 -22.88 -2.10 1.90
N ASN A 364 -22.49 -1.41 0.82
CA ASN A 364 -22.50 -1.93 -0.54
C ASN A 364 -21.29 -2.85 -0.83
N PHE A 365 -21.06 -3.83 0.04
CA PHE A 365 -19.96 -4.79 -0.08
C PHE A 365 -20.48 -6.15 -0.54
N ALA A 366 -19.79 -6.72 -1.52
CA ALA A 366 -20.06 -8.05 -2.02
C ALA A 366 -18.81 -8.57 -2.73
N GLY A 367 -18.55 -9.87 -2.59
CA GLY A 367 -17.36 -10.49 -3.17
C GLY A 367 -16.24 -10.71 -2.16
N PRO A 368 -15.01 -10.95 -2.63
CA PRO A 368 -13.89 -11.28 -1.75
C PRO A 368 -13.48 -10.09 -0.87
N PHE A 369 -13.34 -10.36 0.42
CA PHE A 369 -12.43 -9.65 1.31
C PHE A 369 -11.04 -10.29 1.20
N LEU A 370 -9.98 -9.48 1.22
CA LEU A 370 -8.59 -9.96 1.20
C LEU A 370 -7.75 -9.29 2.28
N VAL A 371 -6.81 -10.04 2.87
CA VAL A 371 -5.82 -9.52 3.83
C VAL A 371 -4.40 -9.96 3.48
N TYR A 372 -3.42 -9.06 3.62
CA TYR A 372 -1.97 -9.33 3.42
C TYR A 372 -1.09 -8.33 4.19
N PRO A 373 0.22 -8.61 4.43
CA PRO A 373 1.08 -7.78 5.26
C PRO A 373 1.71 -6.66 4.43
N ILE A 374 1.37 -5.40 4.72
CA ILE A 374 1.89 -4.27 3.95
C ILE A 374 3.28 -3.85 4.46
N ASP A 375 3.44 -3.64 5.76
CA ASP A 375 4.62 -2.98 6.33
C ASP A 375 4.99 -3.58 7.69
N ARG A 376 6.23 -3.33 8.12
CA ARG A 376 6.75 -3.80 9.41
C ARG A 376 6.17 -3.01 10.58
N VAL A 377 6.07 -3.69 11.72
CA VAL A 377 6.00 -3.08 13.05
C VAL A 377 7.27 -3.45 13.83
N LYS A 378 7.45 -2.88 15.02
CA LYS A 378 8.64 -3.13 15.85
C LYS A 378 8.82 -4.61 16.17
N GLU A 379 7.72 -5.33 16.32
CA GLU A 379 7.66 -6.75 16.65
C GLU A 379 7.68 -7.66 15.41
N THR A 380 7.79 -7.13 14.20
CA THR A 380 7.90 -7.96 12.99
C THR A 380 9.22 -8.73 13.01
N PRO A 381 9.21 -10.07 12.93
CA PRO A 381 10.43 -10.84 12.91
C PRO A 381 11.36 -10.45 11.76
N LEU A 382 12.67 -10.52 11.99
CA LEU A 382 13.68 -10.08 11.00
C LEU A 382 13.72 -10.99 9.77
N ASP A 383 13.37 -12.27 9.95
CA ASP A 383 13.31 -13.30 8.91
C ASP A 383 12.02 -13.28 8.08
N LYS A 384 11.04 -12.42 8.44
CA LYS A 384 9.79 -12.25 7.70
C LYS A 384 9.85 -10.98 6.89
N MET A 385 9.46 -11.04 5.62
CA MET A 385 9.37 -9.87 4.74
C MET A 385 7.91 -9.45 4.53
N THR A 386 7.70 -8.14 4.41
CA THR A 386 6.42 -7.55 3.99
C THR A 386 6.51 -7.01 2.56
N ILE A 387 5.37 -6.57 2.01
CA ILE A 387 5.31 -5.96 0.68
C ILE A 387 6.23 -4.73 0.55
N THR A 388 6.28 -3.86 1.58
CA THR A 388 7.22 -2.73 1.62
C THR A 388 8.69 -3.17 1.63
N ASP A 389 9.02 -4.28 2.29
CA ASP A 389 10.38 -4.82 2.27
C ASP A 389 10.77 -5.27 0.85
N VAL A 390 9.86 -5.91 0.11
CA VAL A 390 10.11 -6.34 -1.28
C VAL A 390 10.43 -5.13 -2.16
N MET A 391 9.66 -4.04 -2.03
CA MET A 391 9.93 -2.82 -2.78
C MET A 391 11.30 -2.23 -2.45
N ARG A 392 11.61 -2.04 -1.16
CA ARG A 392 12.88 -1.46 -0.70
C ARG A 392 14.08 -2.31 -1.13
N ASN A 393 13.96 -3.64 -1.07
CA ASN A 393 15.04 -4.55 -1.46
C ASN A 393 15.21 -4.65 -2.98
N SER A 394 14.17 -4.39 -3.76
CA SER A 394 14.23 -4.40 -5.22
C SER A 394 14.79 -3.09 -5.77
N LEU A 395 14.18 -1.97 -5.40
CA LEU A 395 14.46 -0.65 -5.98
C LEU A 395 15.53 0.14 -5.23
N GLY A 396 15.80 -0.20 -3.97
CA GLY A 396 16.57 0.65 -3.05
C GLY A 396 15.74 1.83 -2.52
N ILE A 397 16.26 2.53 -1.50
CA ILE A 397 15.53 3.61 -0.81
C ILE A 397 15.24 4.78 -1.77
N GLY A 398 16.25 5.25 -2.52
CA GLY A 398 16.11 6.41 -3.40
C GLY A 398 15.07 6.21 -4.51
N PRO A 399 15.20 5.19 -5.38
CA PRO A 399 14.22 4.96 -6.44
C PRO A 399 12.81 4.67 -5.91
N CYS A 400 12.67 4.03 -4.75
CA CYS A 400 11.39 3.89 -4.04
C CYS A 400 10.74 5.26 -3.77
N GLU A 401 11.48 6.27 -3.32
CA GLU A 401 10.92 7.61 -3.05
C GLU A 401 10.31 8.25 -4.30
N TYR A 402 10.92 8.04 -5.47
CA TYR A 402 10.42 8.58 -6.74
C TYR A 402 9.27 7.75 -7.32
N ILE A 403 9.40 6.42 -7.35
CA ILE A 403 8.40 5.50 -7.92
C ILE A 403 7.12 5.52 -7.09
N MET A 404 7.23 5.46 -5.76
CA MET A 404 6.07 5.58 -4.87
C MET A 404 5.62 7.04 -4.74
N ASP A 405 6.39 8.00 -5.25
CA ASP A 405 6.15 9.43 -5.09
C ASP A 405 5.89 9.81 -3.63
N ALA A 406 6.87 9.48 -2.78
CA ALA A 406 6.82 9.70 -1.33
C ALA A 406 6.58 11.18 -0.98
N ALA A 407 7.09 12.11 -1.77
CA ALA A 407 6.81 13.53 -1.64
C ALA A 407 5.32 13.86 -1.86
N GLY A 408 4.69 13.21 -2.85
CA GLY A 408 3.25 13.30 -3.10
C GLY A 408 2.39 12.63 -2.03
N GLN A 409 2.92 11.68 -1.25
CA GLN A 409 2.22 11.07 -0.12
C GLN A 409 2.28 11.90 1.17
N GLY A 410 3.22 12.85 1.24
CA GLY A 410 3.40 13.70 2.41
C GLY A 410 2.15 14.50 2.77
N VAL A 411 1.80 14.52 4.07
CA VAL A 411 0.66 15.28 4.55
C VAL A 411 0.99 16.78 4.56
N ALA A 412 0.23 17.56 3.79
CA ALA A 412 0.28 19.00 3.85
C ALA A 412 -0.32 19.50 5.17
N ASN A 413 0.37 20.43 5.84
CA ASN A 413 -0.15 21.10 7.01
C ASN A 413 0.23 22.59 6.98
N ARG A 414 -0.75 23.47 7.21
CA ARG A 414 -0.58 24.92 7.23
C ARG A 414 -1.50 25.54 8.28
N GLY A 415 -0.95 26.39 9.14
CA GLY A 415 -1.69 27.02 10.22
C GLY A 415 -1.99 26.05 11.37
N ILE A 416 -3.04 26.36 12.14
CA ILE A 416 -3.52 25.51 13.25
C ILE A 416 -4.96 25.06 13.02
N TYR A 417 -5.30 23.90 13.53
CA TYR A 417 -6.66 23.36 13.44
C TYR A 417 -7.67 24.26 14.17
N THR A 418 -8.87 24.38 13.61
CA THR A 418 -9.96 25.17 14.19
C THR A 418 -10.39 24.67 15.57
N CYS A 419 -10.39 23.36 15.81
CA CYS A 419 -10.67 22.76 17.11
C CYS A 419 -9.66 23.19 18.20
N SER A 420 -8.43 23.56 17.81
CA SER A 420 -7.46 24.09 18.79
C SER A 420 -7.91 25.44 19.35
N VAL A 421 -8.60 26.26 18.54
CA VAL A 421 -9.15 27.55 18.97
C VAL A 421 -10.35 27.34 19.90
N GLU A 422 -11.25 26.43 19.53
CA GLU A 422 -12.41 26.06 20.36
C GLU A 422 -12.00 25.56 21.75
N HIS A 423 -10.95 24.75 21.86
CA HIS A 423 -10.50 24.25 23.16
C HIS A 423 -9.65 25.24 23.95
N THR A 424 -8.82 26.04 23.29
CA THR A 424 -7.80 26.84 24.00
C THR A 424 -8.29 28.22 24.38
N VAL A 425 -9.03 28.91 23.50
CA VAL A 425 -9.43 30.30 23.76
C VAL A 425 -10.38 30.40 24.96
N PRO A 426 -11.45 29.59 25.08
CA PRO A 426 -12.32 29.65 26.26
C PRO A 426 -11.57 29.45 27.58
N ILE A 427 -10.63 28.51 27.61
CA ILE A 427 -9.80 28.22 28.79
C ILE A 427 -8.99 29.46 29.19
N LEU A 428 -8.28 30.09 28.25
CA LEU A 428 -7.44 31.25 28.56
C LEU A 428 -8.26 32.42 29.13
N PHE A 429 -9.47 32.65 28.61
CA PHE A 429 -10.38 33.68 29.12
C PHE A 429 -10.97 33.32 30.49
N GLU A 430 -11.38 32.06 30.69
CA GLU A 430 -11.92 31.58 31.98
C GLU A 430 -10.91 31.76 33.12
N TYR A 431 -9.63 31.52 32.84
CA TYR A 431 -8.54 31.69 33.81
C TYR A 431 -8.02 33.12 33.93
N GLY A 432 -8.49 34.06 33.09
CA GLY A 432 -8.01 35.45 33.08
C GLY A 432 -6.58 35.62 32.52
N TRP A 433 -6.09 34.65 31.74
CA TRP A 433 -4.73 34.62 31.20
C TRP A 433 -4.58 35.30 29.83
N GLN A 434 -5.66 35.83 29.26
CA GLN A 434 -5.65 36.41 27.91
C GLN A 434 -4.62 37.54 27.72
N LYS A 435 -4.37 38.35 28.76
CA LYS A 435 -3.41 39.48 28.70
C LYS A 435 -1.96 38.99 28.74
N ASP A 436 -1.70 37.99 29.57
CA ASP A 436 -0.38 37.39 29.76
C ASP A 436 0.02 36.58 28.52
N GLU A 437 -0.93 35.85 27.95
CA GLU A 437 -0.74 34.98 26.77
C GLU A 437 -1.13 35.67 25.45
N ARG A 438 -1.19 37.01 25.41
CA ARG A 438 -1.66 37.80 24.25
C ARG A 438 -0.91 37.50 22.95
N VAL A 439 0.40 37.25 23.01
CA VAL A 439 1.22 36.94 21.83
C VAL A 439 0.82 35.58 21.27
N TYR A 440 0.64 34.60 22.17
CA TYR A 440 0.20 33.27 21.81
C TYR A 440 -1.22 33.29 21.21
N LEU A 441 -2.17 34.00 21.84
CA LEU A 441 -3.54 34.17 21.31
C LEU A 441 -3.56 34.85 19.94
N ASN A 442 -2.81 35.93 19.74
CA ASN A 442 -2.77 36.61 18.43
C ASN A 442 -2.18 35.72 17.34
N THR A 443 -1.12 34.97 17.65
CA THR A 443 -0.57 33.98 16.72
C THR A 443 -1.62 32.91 16.42
N MET A 444 -2.27 32.33 17.44
CA MET A 444 -3.31 31.32 17.27
C MET A 444 -4.45 31.80 16.35
N LEU A 445 -4.99 33.00 16.60
CA LEU A 445 -6.07 33.58 15.80
C LEU A 445 -5.65 33.92 14.36
N ARG A 446 -4.36 34.19 14.11
CA ARG A 446 -3.83 34.35 12.75
C ARG A 446 -3.65 33.00 12.07
N GLU A 447 -3.04 32.04 12.75
CA GLU A 447 -2.76 30.72 12.18
C GLU A 447 -4.03 29.92 11.86
N VAL A 448 -5.13 30.13 12.60
CA VAL A 448 -6.42 29.49 12.25
C VAL A 448 -7.00 30.03 10.94
N GLN A 449 -6.80 31.33 10.66
CA GLN A 449 -7.19 31.92 9.38
C GLN A 449 -6.35 31.36 8.23
N VAL A 450 -5.04 31.12 8.46
CA VAL A 450 -4.16 30.46 7.50
C VAL A 450 -4.64 29.04 7.19
N PHE A 451 -5.01 28.28 8.22
CA PHE A 451 -5.54 26.92 8.06
C PHE A 451 -6.83 26.90 7.24
N VAL A 452 -7.83 27.71 7.62
CA VAL A 452 -9.14 27.79 6.93
C VAL A 452 -8.98 28.20 5.46
N LYS A 453 -8.07 29.13 5.18
CA LYS A 453 -7.73 29.49 3.80
C LYS A 453 -7.09 28.33 3.04
N ALA A 454 -6.14 27.64 3.65
CA ALA A 454 -5.43 26.53 3.01
C ALA A 454 -6.38 25.38 2.63
N ILE A 455 -7.33 25.01 3.50
CA ILE A 455 -8.34 24.00 3.18
C ILE A 455 -9.30 24.51 2.09
N GLN A 456 -9.69 25.79 2.13
CA GLN A 456 -10.52 26.38 1.06
C GLN A 456 -9.82 26.32 -0.31
N ASP A 457 -8.53 26.69 -0.37
CA ASP A 457 -7.74 26.64 -1.60
C ASP A 457 -7.62 25.19 -2.11
N ARG A 458 -7.53 24.21 -1.21
CA ARG A 458 -7.54 22.79 -1.54
C ARG A 458 -8.88 22.33 -2.11
N ILE A 459 -10.00 22.76 -1.51
CA ILE A 459 -11.35 22.49 -2.06
C ILE A 459 -11.49 23.09 -3.46
N ASN A 460 -11.02 24.33 -3.67
CA ASN A 460 -11.04 24.97 -4.98
C ASN A 460 -10.22 24.18 -6.02
N SER A 461 -9.08 23.60 -5.62
CA SER A 461 -8.29 22.72 -6.50
C SER A 461 -9.09 21.49 -6.99
N TYR A 462 -9.97 20.94 -6.14
CA TYR A 462 -10.88 19.86 -6.55
C TYR A 462 -12.01 20.35 -7.46
N VAL A 463 -12.48 21.59 -7.29
CA VAL A 463 -13.46 22.22 -8.19
C VAL A 463 -12.84 22.43 -9.57
N ASP A 464 -11.63 22.97 -9.64
CA ASP A 464 -10.89 23.15 -10.90
C ASP A 464 -10.65 21.79 -11.60
N PHE A 465 -10.23 20.77 -10.83
CA PHE A 465 -10.11 19.40 -11.33
C PHE A 465 -11.42 18.89 -11.93
N ARG A 466 -12.54 19.09 -11.23
CA ARG A 466 -13.87 18.67 -11.70
C ARG A 466 -14.22 19.35 -13.03
N GLU A 467 -14.05 20.65 -13.14
CA GLU A 467 -14.38 21.40 -14.36
C GLU A 467 -13.54 20.95 -15.55
N GLN A 468 -12.23 20.83 -15.36
CA GLN A 468 -11.31 20.36 -16.39
C GLN A 468 -11.60 18.91 -16.82
N THR A 469 -11.95 18.05 -15.85
CA THR A 469 -12.29 16.66 -16.13
C THR A 469 -13.61 16.54 -16.87
N LEU A 470 -14.64 17.30 -16.50
CA LEU A 470 -15.92 17.30 -17.24
C LEU A 470 -15.76 17.79 -18.67
N LYS A 471 -14.92 18.82 -18.89
CA LYS A 471 -14.59 19.27 -20.25
C LYS A 471 -13.92 18.16 -21.06
N TYR A 472 -12.90 17.52 -20.50
CA TYR A 472 -12.21 16.40 -21.14
C TYR A 472 -13.17 15.26 -21.47
N LEU A 473 -14.02 14.84 -20.52
CA LEU A 473 -14.96 13.74 -20.74
C LEU A 473 -15.99 14.06 -21.82
N ALA A 474 -16.46 15.31 -21.91
CA ALA A 474 -17.37 15.72 -23.00
C ALA A 474 -16.71 15.61 -24.39
N GLU A 475 -15.43 15.99 -24.50
CA GLU A 475 -14.63 15.82 -25.71
C GLU A 475 -14.46 14.33 -26.05
N GLN A 476 -14.09 13.50 -25.07
CA GLN A 476 -13.93 12.06 -25.26
C GLN A 476 -15.23 11.36 -25.62
N LYS A 477 -16.37 11.77 -25.06
CA LYS A 477 -17.68 11.21 -25.39
C LYS A 477 -18.05 11.39 -26.86
N THR A 478 -17.60 12.49 -27.45
CA THR A 478 -17.78 12.78 -28.87
C THR A 478 -16.81 11.97 -29.73
N ALA A 479 -15.55 11.85 -29.30
CA ALA A 479 -14.51 11.12 -30.03
C ALA A 479 -14.66 9.58 -29.96
N HIS A 480 -15.23 9.06 -28.87
CA HIS A 480 -15.35 7.64 -28.55
C HIS A 480 -16.80 7.29 -28.21
N ALA A 481 -17.69 7.43 -29.19
CA ALA A 481 -19.12 7.16 -29.00
C ALA A 481 -19.40 5.70 -28.56
N ASP A 482 -18.53 4.76 -28.92
CA ASP A 482 -18.55 3.36 -28.49
C ASP A 482 -18.24 3.18 -26.99
N GLN A 483 -17.69 4.21 -26.33
CA GLN A 483 -17.34 4.23 -24.90
C GLN A 483 -18.26 5.14 -24.08
N ALA A 484 -19.36 5.62 -24.67
CA ALA A 484 -20.23 6.63 -24.07
C ALA A 484 -20.81 6.22 -22.71
N GLU A 485 -21.03 4.92 -22.48
CA GLU A 485 -21.53 4.41 -21.18
C GLU A 485 -20.47 4.60 -20.08
N PHE A 486 -19.24 4.13 -20.30
CA PHE A 486 -18.14 4.29 -19.35
C PHE A 486 -17.84 5.77 -19.08
N ILE A 487 -17.73 6.56 -20.15
CA ILE A 487 -17.51 8.02 -20.04
C ILE A 487 -18.65 8.67 -19.27
N GLY A 488 -19.90 8.27 -19.51
CA GLY A 488 -21.07 8.74 -18.76
C GLY A 488 -20.99 8.43 -17.26
N LYS A 489 -20.51 7.23 -16.87
CA LYS A 489 -20.29 6.88 -15.46
C LYS A 489 -19.21 7.75 -14.82
N LEU A 490 -18.11 8.03 -15.54
CA LEU A 490 -17.07 8.97 -15.09
C LEU A 490 -17.62 10.40 -14.95
N GLU A 491 -18.44 10.87 -15.89
CA GLU A 491 -19.09 12.18 -15.84
C GLU A 491 -19.99 12.30 -14.62
N GLU A 492 -20.84 11.29 -14.36
CA GLU A 492 -21.73 11.26 -13.20
C GLU A 492 -20.94 11.33 -11.90
N GLN A 493 -19.89 10.51 -11.78
CA GLN A 493 -19.06 10.52 -10.58
C GLN A 493 -18.26 11.81 -10.42
N THR A 494 -17.77 12.40 -11.52
CA THR A 494 -17.08 13.69 -11.50
C THR A 494 -18.03 14.81 -11.06
N LYS A 495 -19.30 14.79 -11.50
CA LYS A 495 -20.33 15.76 -11.06
C LYS A 495 -20.60 15.70 -9.56
N ARG A 496 -20.40 14.54 -8.92
CA ARG A 496 -20.57 14.33 -7.47
C ARG A 496 -19.42 14.91 -6.63
N ILE A 497 -18.32 15.35 -7.24
CA ILE A 497 -17.32 16.17 -6.55
C ILE A 497 -18.00 17.50 -6.22
N GLN A 498 -18.20 17.75 -4.93
CA GLN A 498 -19.05 18.84 -4.48
C GLN A 498 -18.46 20.21 -4.84
N THR A 499 -19.34 21.12 -5.23
CA THR A 499 -19.03 22.54 -5.50
C THR A 499 -19.65 23.48 -4.47
N ASN A 500 -20.39 22.95 -3.49
CA ASN A 500 -20.96 23.79 -2.45
C ASN A 500 -19.79 24.41 -1.70
N LYS A 501 -19.61 25.73 -1.87
CA LYS A 501 -18.55 26.48 -1.23
C LYS A 501 -18.72 26.27 0.27
N ALA A 502 -17.83 25.48 0.86
CA ALA A 502 -17.66 25.51 2.29
C ALA A 502 -17.45 26.99 2.70
N ASN A 503 -17.87 27.33 3.92
CA ASN A 503 -17.68 28.69 4.40
C ASN A 503 -16.21 29.09 4.24
N GLY A 504 -15.96 30.17 3.52
CA GLY A 504 -14.61 30.66 3.28
C GLY A 504 -14.01 31.29 4.54
N ILE A 505 -12.96 32.07 4.35
CA ILE A 505 -12.26 32.73 5.47
C ILE A 505 -13.09 33.85 6.14
N ASP A 506 -14.11 34.38 5.48
CA ASP A 506 -14.82 35.58 5.94
C ASP A 506 -15.55 35.41 7.28
N PRO A 507 -16.33 34.32 7.52
CA PRO A 507 -16.96 34.11 8.82
C PRO A 507 -15.93 33.99 9.95
N VAL A 508 -14.82 33.28 9.71
CA VAL A 508 -13.73 33.13 10.68
C VAL A 508 -13.05 34.46 10.95
N SER A 509 -12.87 35.29 9.92
CA SER A 509 -12.28 36.62 10.08
C SER A 509 -13.15 37.56 10.90
N LYS A 510 -14.48 37.49 10.72
CA LYS A 510 -15.43 38.23 11.57
C LYS A 510 -15.36 37.76 13.03
N MET A 511 -15.32 36.45 13.25
CA MET A 511 -15.20 35.85 14.59
C MET A 511 -13.87 36.22 15.27
N VAL A 512 -12.75 36.17 14.54
CA VAL A 512 -11.44 36.62 15.03
C VAL A 512 -11.45 38.11 15.37
N ALA A 513 -12.09 38.94 14.55
CA ALA A 513 -12.22 40.38 14.81
C ALA A 513 -13.06 40.69 16.06
N GLN A 514 -13.99 39.80 16.44
CA GLN A 514 -14.75 39.90 17.69
C GLN A 514 -13.92 39.50 18.91
N ILE A 515 -13.06 38.49 18.80
CA ILE A 515 -12.22 38.03 19.93
C ILE A 515 -11.11 39.03 20.24
N LYS A 516 -10.50 39.64 19.21
CA LYS A 516 -9.27 40.45 19.37
C LYS A 516 -9.37 41.62 20.37
N PRO A 517 -10.41 42.46 20.36
CA PRO A 517 -10.53 43.56 21.32
C PRO A 517 -10.56 43.08 22.77
N GLU A 518 -11.15 41.92 23.01
CA GLU A 518 -11.36 41.39 24.35
C GLU A 518 -10.10 40.79 25.00
N ILE A 519 -9.05 40.52 24.21
CA ILE A 519 -7.75 40.03 24.72
C ILE A 519 -7.17 41.00 25.76
N MET A 520 -7.40 42.30 25.59
CA MET A 520 -6.96 43.35 26.52
C MET A 520 -8.02 43.72 27.56
N GLY A 521 -9.25 43.21 27.42
CA GLY A 521 -10.36 43.46 28.32
C GLY A 521 -10.29 42.65 29.61
N ASP A 522 -11.17 42.98 30.55
CA ASP A 522 -11.35 42.25 31.82
C ASP A 522 -12.43 41.16 31.73
N VAL A 523 -12.91 40.87 30.53
CA VAL A 523 -13.94 39.86 30.32
C VAL A 523 -13.37 38.48 30.66
N ARG A 524 -13.98 37.83 31.66
CA ARG A 524 -13.62 36.46 32.09
C ARG A 524 -14.42 35.38 31.37
N ARG A 525 -15.47 35.79 30.66
CA ARG A 525 -16.37 34.92 29.90
C ARG A 525 -17.06 35.75 28.82
N ILE A 526 -16.43 35.88 27.65
CA ILE A 526 -17.15 36.36 26.47
C ILE A 526 -18.06 35.19 26.05
N ASP A 527 -19.06 35.44 25.21
CA ASP A 527 -19.61 34.40 24.35
C ASP A 527 -18.57 33.91 23.29
N VAL A 528 -17.30 33.72 23.71
CA VAL A 528 -16.29 32.93 23.00
C VAL A 528 -16.85 31.52 22.76
N GLY A 529 -17.76 31.03 23.63
CA GLY A 529 -18.47 29.78 23.39
C GLY A 529 -19.11 29.75 22.00
N GLY A 530 -19.90 30.76 21.63
CA GLY A 530 -20.45 30.90 20.28
C GLY A 530 -19.41 31.21 19.20
N THR A 531 -18.45 32.09 19.47
CA THR A 531 -17.46 32.54 18.46
C THR A 531 -16.38 31.50 18.15
N ALA A 532 -15.77 30.87 19.17
CA ALA A 532 -14.74 29.85 18.99
C ALA A 532 -15.33 28.50 18.56
N ALA A 533 -16.50 28.09 19.07
CA ALA A 533 -17.22 26.95 18.51
C ALA A 533 -17.68 27.24 17.07
N GLY A 534 -18.03 28.49 16.76
CA GLY A 534 -18.31 28.94 15.39
C GLY A 534 -17.12 28.73 14.45
N ILE A 535 -15.89 29.05 14.90
CA ILE A 535 -14.66 28.80 14.13
C ILE A 535 -14.46 27.29 13.90
N ALA A 536 -14.66 26.46 14.94
CA ALA A 536 -14.61 25.00 14.80
C ALA A 536 -15.66 24.46 13.83
N GLY A 537 -16.89 24.99 13.88
CA GLY A 537 -17.97 24.62 12.96
C GLY A 537 -17.65 24.91 11.49
N VAL A 538 -16.98 26.05 11.20
CA VAL A 538 -16.48 26.34 9.84
C VAL A 538 -15.43 25.31 9.41
N GLY A 539 -14.46 25.02 10.27
CA GLY A 539 -13.43 24.02 9.98
C GLY A 539 -14.01 22.63 9.74
N LEU A 540 -14.95 22.17 10.58
CA LEU A 540 -15.63 20.89 10.40
C LEU A 540 -16.34 20.79 9.04
N GLY A 541 -16.99 21.87 8.60
CA GLY A 541 -17.62 21.93 7.28
C GLY A 541 -16.60 21.80 6.15
N GLN A 542 -15.45 22.48 6.27
CA GLN A 542 -14.36 22.41 5.29
C GLN A 542 -13.67 21.03 5.26
N ASP A 543 -13.39 20.45 6.43
CA ASP A 543 -12.77 19.13 6.58
C ASP A 543 -13.65 18.05 5.93
N ASN A 544 -14.97 18.09 6.18
CA ASN A 544 -15.91 17.19 5.54
C ASN A 544 -15.93 17.36 4.02
N ALA A 545 -15.95 18.61 3.53
CA ALA A 545 -15.99 18.91 2.10
C ALA A 545 -14.74 18.41 1.37
N VAL A 546 -13.55 18.71 1.90
CA VAL A 546 -12.28 18.30 1.26
C VAL A 546 -12.11 16.78 1.29
N ALA A 547 -12.48 16.11 2.39
CA ALA A 547 -12.42 14.67 2.51
C ALA A 547 -13.39 13.99 1.52
N GLN A 548 -14.61 14.52 1.38
CA GLN A 548 -15.57 14.00 0.40
C GLN A 548 -15.06 14.18 -1.04
N CYS A 549 -14.51 15.34 -1.39
CA CYS A 549 -13.89 15.56 -2.70
C CYS A 549 -12.81 14.52 -3.00
N ARG A 550 -11.87 14.32 -2.06
CA ARG A 550 -10.83 13.30 -2.22
C ARG A 550 -11.41 11.91 -2.44
N GLN A 551 -12.39 11.50 -1.64
CA GLN A 551 -12.98 10.18 -1.76
C GLN A 551 -13.63 9.95 -3.12
N LYS A 552 -14.28 10.98 -3.70
CA LYS A 552 -14.87 10.87 -5.04
C LYS A 552 -13.79 10.70 -6.12
N VAL A 553 -12.66 11.40 -5.98
CA VAL A 553 -11.50 11.25 -6.86
C VAL A 553 -10.84 9.88 -6.71
N LYS A 554 -10.70 9.35 -5.47
CA LYS A 554 -10.25 7.97 -5.23
C LYS A 554 -11.12 6.99 -6.04
N ILE A 555 -12.45 7.11 -5.94
CA ILE A 555 -13.38 6.25 -6.70
C ILE A 555 -13.20 6.39 -8.22
N LEU A 556 -13.03 7.61 -8.77
CA LEU A 556 -12.74 7.79 -10.21
C LEU A 556 -11.49 7.02 -10.65
N ARG A 557 -10.43 7.06 -9.83
CA ARG A 557 -9.19 6.33 -10.06
C ARG A 557 -9.41 4.81 -10.09
N GLN A 558 -10.22 4.29 -9.17
CA GLN A 558 -10.55 2.86 -9.15
C GLN A 558 -11.38 2.45 -10.36
N MET A 559 -12.43 3.22 -10.69
CA MET A 559 -13.29 2.99 -11.85
C MET A 559 -12.48 2.89 -13.15
N ALA A 560 -11.52 3.79 -13.34
CA ALA A 560 -10.63 3.75 -14.50
C ALA A 560 -9.80 2.45 -14.56
N THR A 561 -9.28 1.98 -13.42
CA THR A 561 -8.50 0.74 -13.34
C THR A 561 -9.34 -0.49 -13.68
N ILE A 562 -10.53 -0.56 -13.10
CA ILE A 562 -11.47 -1.66 -13.34
C ILE A 562 -11.85 -1.66 -14.82
N GLU A 563 -12.16 -0.50 -15.40
CA GLU A 563 -12.48 -0.42 -16.83
C GLU A 563 -11.31 -0.88 -17.71
N MET A 564 -10.07 -0.51 -17.41
CA MET A 564 -8.90 -1.01 -18.15
C MET A 564 -8.89 -2.54 -18.18
N ALA A 565 -9.12 -3.17 -17.02
CA ALA A 565 -9.13 -4.62 -16.90
C ALA A 565 -10.33 -5.26 -17.64
N LEU A 566 -11.53 -4.68 -17.53
CA LEU A 566 -12.76 -5.25 -18.08
C LEU A 566 -12.95 -4.99 -19.58
N ASN A 567 -12.46 -3.85 -20.06
CA ASN A 567 -12.70 -3.34 -21.41
C ASN A 567 -11.44 -2.65 -21.97
N PRO A 568 -10.51 -3.42 -22.59
CA PRO A 568 -9.25 -2.89 -23.12
C PRO A 568 -9.41 -1.74 -24.12
N LYS A 569 -10.57 -1.59 -24.77
CA LYS A 569 -10.81 -0.49 -25.72
C LYS A 569 -10.84 0.87 -25.02
N SER A 570 -11.23 0.91 -23.76
CA SER A 570 -11.30 2.14 -22.95
C SER A 570 -9.99 2.48 -22.24
N ALA A 571 -8.90 1.77 -22.56
CA ALA A 571 -7.62 1.93 -21.88
C ALA A 571 -7.07 3.36 -21.96
N ASP A 572 -7.15 4.03 -23.12
CA ASP A 572 -6.60 5.39 -23.27
C ASP A 572 -7.30 6.42 -22.38
N VAL A 573 -8.64 6.42 -22.38
CA VAL A 573 -9.44 7.29 -21.51
C VAL A 573 -9.15 6.99 -20.04
N ALA A 574 -9.10 5.70 -19.68
CA ALA A 574 -8.85 5.28 -18.31
C ALA A 574 -7.43 5.64 -17.82
N LYS A 575 -6.40 5.50 -18.66
CA LYS A 575 -5.01 5.91 -18.33
C LYS A 575 -4.92 7.40 -18.07
N GLU A 576 -5.55 8.22 -18.93
CA GLU A 576 -5.58 9.67 -18.73
C GLU A 576 -6.36 10.05 -17.46
N MET A 577 -7.46 9.36 -17.15
CA MET A 577 -8.17 9.54 -15.88
C MET A 577 -7.33 9.16 -14.67
N ARG A 578 -6.57 8.06 -14.71
CA ARG A 578 -5.61 7.71 -13.64
C ARG A 578 -4.54 8.78 -13.49
N LYS A 579 -3.98 9.30 -14.58
CA LYS A 579 -2.98 10.38 -14.53
C LYS A 579 -3.54 11.65 -13.88
N ARG A 580 -4.73 12.09 -14.28
CA ARG A 580 -5.39 13.29 -13.71
C ARG A 580 -5.72 13.11 -12.23
N THR A 581 -6.27 11.95 -11.86
CA THR A 581 -6.60 11.65 -10.47
C THR A 581 -5.35 11.58 -9.59
N GLN A 582 -4.24 11.00 -10.07
CA GLN A 582 -2.97 10.99 -9.35
C GLN A 582 -2.50 12.40 -9.02
N GLN A 583 -2.51 13.31 -10.01
CA GLN A 583 -2.03 14.68 -9.82
C GLN A 583 -2.76 15.41 -8.69
N ILE A 584 -4.10 15.31 -8.64
CA ILE A 584 -4.88 15.99 -7.60
C ILE A 584 -4.83 15.27 -6.24
N LEU A 585 -4.60 13.95 -6.21
CA LEU A 585 -4.50 13.18 -4.96
C LEU A 585 -3.17 13.36 -4.21
N ARG A 586 -2.16 13.96 -4.84
CA ARG A 586 -0.89 14.32 -4.20
C ARG A 586 -1.08 15.37 -3.11
N SER A 587 -0.20 15.31 -2.11
CA SER A 587 -0.05 16.21 -0.97
C SER A 587 -1.36 16.44 -0.21
N PRO A 588 -2.01 15.38 0.30
CA PRO A 588 -3.26 15.50 1.05
C PRO A 588 -3.09 16.32 2.32
N PHE A 589 -4.12 17.08 2.71
CA PHE A 589 -4.20 17.60 4.08
C PHE A 589 -4.52 16.48 5.07
N GLY A 590 -4.22 16.66 6.36
CA GLY A 590 -4.47 15.62 7.37
C GLY A 590 -5.92 15.13 7.41
N HIS A 591 -6.89 16.02 7.16
CA HIS A 591 -8.32 15.70 7.15
C HIS A 591 -8.79 14.97 5.88
N GLU A 592 -7.94 14.90 4.86
CA GLU A 592 -8.14 14.08 3.68
C GLU A 592 -7.75 12.61 3.91
N MET A 593 -7.02 12.29 5.00
CA MET A 593 -6.46 10.97 5.22
C MET A 593 -7.56 9.97 5.63
N ARG A 594 -8.12 9.30 4.61
CA ARG A 594 -8.79 8.00 4.65
C ARG A 594 -8.66 7.30 3.30
#